data_AF-A0A519RXW0-F1
#
_entry.id   AF-A0A519RXW0-F1
#
_cell.length_a   1.000
_cell.length_b   1.000
_cell.length_c   1.000
_cell.angle_alpha   90.00
_cell.angle_beta   90.00
_cell.angle_gamma   90.00
#
_symmetry.space_group_name_H-M   'P 1'
#
loop_
_entity.id
_entity.type
_entity.pdbx_description
1 polymer ?
#
loop_
_entity_poly.entity_id
_entity_poly.type
_entity_poly.pdbx_seq_one_letter_code
_entity_poly.pdbx_strand_id
1 'polypeptide(L)'
;MANHDHTLDSHDAHAHGEGMGVKQIWQVFGILLAITAVEFLVALGFVHHWHIVEKGPALYAFYVVLTLIKAYYIVAFFMHLKFEKKSFIVCCSIVFIFIIYFIVLMLIEGDYLLTHFQEHPVYPNK
;
A
#
# COMPACT_ATOMS: atom_id res chain seq x y z
N MET A 1 61.87 -29.29 6.66
CA MET A 1 60.89 -29.05 7.74
C MET A 1 59.86 -28.07 7.21
N ALA A 2 58.68 -28.58 6.85
CA ALA A 2 57.58 -27.77 6.34
C ALA A 2 56.92 -27.05 7.52
N ASN A 3 56.94 -25.71 7.49
CA ASN A 3 56.13 -24.89 8.39
C ASN A 3 54.71 -24.88 7.83
N HIS A 4 53.87 -25.75 8.39
CA HIS A 4 52.43 -25.74 8.14
C HIS A 4 51.82 -24.67 9.05
N ASP A 5 51.85 -23.43 8.58
CA ASP A 5 51.11 -22.33 9.21
C ASP A 5 49.63 -22.57 8.92
N HIS A 6 48.95 -23.19 9.87
CA HIS A 6 47.52 -23.39 9.84
C HIS A 6 46.89 -22.03 10.17
N THR A 7 46.86 -21.15 9.18
CA THR A 7 46.03 -19.95 9.21
C THR A 7 44.63 -20.42 9.55
N LEU A 8 44.19 -20.03 10.73
CA LEU A 8 42.84 -20.23 11.23
C LEU A 8 41.89 -19.65 10.19
N ASP A 9 41.34 -20.53 9.37
CA ASP A 9 40.05 -20.39 8.72
C ASP A 9 39.00 -20.20 9.83
N SER A 10 38.95 -18.99 10.39
CA SER A 10 37.71 -18.47 10.94
C SER A 10 36.85 -18.02 9.75
N HIS A 11 36.41 -19.02 8.99
CA HIS A 11 35.17 -19.00 8.23
C HIS A 11 34.01 -18.87 9.23
N ASP A 12 33.90 -17.73 9.92
CA ASP A 12 32.63 -17.37 10.53
C ASP A 12 31.76 -16.79 9.43
N ALA A 13 30.98 -17.72 8.90
CA ALA A 13 29.93 -17.59 7.92
C ALA A 13 28.82 -16.65 8.42
N HIS A 14 29.12 -15.35 8.50
CA HIS A 14 28.12 -14.32 8.39
C HIS A 14 28.04 -13.86 6.94
N ALA A 15 27.71 -14.81 6.06
CA ALA A 15 26.88 -14.53 4.90
C ALA A 15 25.58 -13.93 5.42
N HIS A 16 25.61 -12.63 5.74
CA HIS A 16 24.43 -11.84 6.05
C HIS A 16 23.56 -11.89 4.81
N GLY A 17 22.58 -12.79 4.87
CA GLY A 17 21.57 -12.98 3.86
C GLY A 17 21.04 -11.63 3.42
N GLU A 18 20.98 -11.49 2.11
CA GLU A 18 20.54 -10.35 1.30
C GLU A 18 19.03 -10.11 1.47
N GLY A 19 18.57 -10.03 2.73
CA GLY A 19 17.18 -10.07 3.14
C GLY A 19 16.88 -9.08 4.27
N MET A 20 15.66 -8.56 4.28
CA MET A 20 15.20 -7.63 5.31
C MET A 20 15.31 -8.23 6.71
N GLY A 21 16.03 -7.55 7.60
CA GLY A 21 16.18 -8.01 8.98
C GLY A 21 14.85 -7.98 9.74
N VAL A 22 14.66 -8.92 10.68
CA VAL A 22 13.44 -9.06 11.51
C VAL A 22 13.02 -7.73 12.17
N LYS A 23 14.00 -6.89 12.55
CA LYS A 23 13.76 -5.55 13.12
C LYS A 23 13.08 -4.59 12.13
N GLN A 24 13.45 -4.61 10.85
CA GLN A 24 12.83 -3.76 9.83
C GLN A 24 11.40 -4.21 9.54
N ILE A 25 11.14 -5.52 9.53
CA ILE A 25 9.79 -6.07 9.35
C ILE A 25 8.86 -5.55 10.45
N TRP A 26 9.29 -5.63 11.71
CA TRP A 26 8.52 -5.12 12.84
C TRP A 26 8.28 -3.60 12.79
N GLN A 27 9.27 -2.83 12.32
CA GLN A 27 9.12 -1.39 12.15
C GLN A 27 8.08 -1.05 11.07
N VAL A 28 8.17 -1.69 9.90
CA VAL A 28 7.24 -1.49 8.79
C VAL A 28 5.84 -1.95 9.17
N PHE A 29 5.73 -3.13 9.80
CA PHE A 29 4.47 -3.63 10.33
C PHE A 29 3.81 -2.62 11.30
N GLY A 30 4.58 -2.04 12.22
CA GLY A 30 4.07 -1.01 13.14
C GLY A 30 3.53 0.22 12.43
N ILE A 31 4.23 0.69 11.38
CA ILE A 31 3.79 1.83 10.55
C ILE A 31 2.48 1.50 9.83
N LEU A 32 2.39 0.31 9.21
CA LEU A 32 1.18 -0.13 8.52
C LEU A 32 -0.01 -0.32 9.46
N LEU A 33 0.24 -0.85 10.66
CA LEU A 33 -0.77 -0.98 11.70
C LEU A 33 -1.26 0.40 12.15
N ALA A 34 -0.35 1.35 12.36
CA ALA A 34 -0.71 2.72 12.74
C ALA A 34 -1.55 3.41 11.66
N ILE A 35 -1.15 3.33 10.38
CA ILE A 35 -1.93 3.88 9.26
C ILE A 35 -3.33 3.28 9.24
N THR A 36 -3.43 1.95 9.37
CA THR A 36 -4.72 1.24 9.35
C THR A 36 -5.58 1.62 10.56
N ALA A 37 -4.99 1.76 11.75
CA ALA A 37 -5.69 2.20 12.95
C ALA A 37 -6.23 3.63 12.79
N VAL A 38 -5.46 4.54 12.17
CA VAL A 38 -5.92 5.89 11.84
C VAL A 38 -7.09 5.85 10.84
N GLU A 39 -7.02 5.03 9.79
CA GLU A 39 -8.13 4.86 8.84
C GLU A 39 -9.42 4.43 9.55
N PHE A 40 -9.34 3.40 10.41
CA PHE A 40 -10.48 2.94 11.18
C PHE A 40 -10.99 3.97 12.19
N LEU A 41 -10.09 4.70 12.86
CA LEU A 41 -10.46 5.77 13.79
C LEU A 41 -11.22 6.90 13.08
N VAL A 42 -10.77 7.30 11.89
CA VAL A 42 -11.48 8.31 11.10
C VAL A 42 -12.83 7.76 10.62
N ALA A 43 -12.88 6.49 10.18
CA ALA A 43 -14.10 5.88 9.65
C ALA A 43 -15.19 5.66 10.71
N LEU A 44 -14.81 5.09 11.86
CA LEU A 44 -15.74 4.75 12.92
C LEU A 44 -15.93 5.88 13.93
N GLY A 45 -14.88 6.63 14.25
CA GLY A 45 -14.92 7.73 15.20
C GLY A 45 -15.47 9.01 14.59
N PHE A 46 -14.71 9.62 13.69
CA PHE A 46 -15.00 10.97 13.18
C PHE A 46 -16.23 11.03 12.26
N VAL A 47 -16.40 10.01 11.40
CA VAL A 47 -17.51 9.97 10.44
C VAL A 47 -18.76 9.36 11.07
N HIS A 48 -18.67 8.20 11.74
CA HIS A 48 -19.87 7.50 12.22
C HIS A 48 -20.31 7.94 13.63
N HIS A 49 -19.38 8.10 14.58
CA HIS A 49 -19.76 8.34 15.98
C HIS A 49 -19.91 9.82 16.33
N TRP A 50 -19.04 10.68 15.78
CA TRP A 50 -19.00 12.10 16.10
C TRP A 50 -19.73 13.00 15.09
N HIS A 51 -19.99 12.53 13.86
CA HIS A 51 -20.59 13.34 12.78
C HIS A 51 -19.95 14.73 12.56
N ILE A 52 -18.68 14.89 12.95
CA ILE A 52 -17.95 16.17 12.83
C ILE A 52 -17.54 16.41 11.37
N VAL A 53 -17.40 15.35 10.58
CA VAL A 53 -16.99 15.43 9.18
C VAL A 53 -18.13 14.91 8.31
N GLU A 54 -18.70 15.79 7.48
CA GLU A 54 -19.68 15.40 6.47
C GLU A 54 -19.05 14.44 5.46
N LYS A 55 -19.78 13.39 5.08
CA LYS A 55 -19.37 12.41 4.05
C LYS A 55 -19.26 13.11 2.69
N GLY A 56 -18.10 13.70 2.44
CA GLY A 56 -17.82 14.47 1.22
C GLY A 56 -16.71 13.85 0.36
N PRO A 57 -16.55 14.36 -0.87
CA PRO A 57 -15.51 13.92 -1.80
C PRO A 57 -14.09 14.02 -1.21
N ALA A 58 -13.86 14.98 -0.30
CA ALA A 58 -12.58 15.14 0.40
C ALA A 58 -12.24 13.96 1.31
N LEU A 59 -13.21 13.38 2.02
CA LEU A 59 -13.01 12.19 2.85
C LEU A 59 -12.67 10.98 1.99
N TYR A 60 -13.40 10.78 0.89
CA TYR A 60 -13.13 9.68 -0.03
C TYR A 60 -11.73 9.80 -0.66
N ALA A 61 -11.34 11.00 -1.09
CA ALA A 61 -9.99 11.25 -1.58
C ALA A 61 -8.92 10.96 -0.52
N PHE A 62 -9.16 11.35 0.74
CA PHE A 62 -8.26 11.06 1.86
C PHE A 62 -8.07 9.55 2.06
N TYR A 63 -9.15 8.76 2.07
CA TYR A 63 -9.06 7.30 2.18
C TYR A 63 -8.30 6.67 1.01
N VAL A 64 -8.58 7.10 -0.21
CA VAL A 64 -7.87 6.60 -1.40
C VAL A 64 -6.36 6.87 -1.28
N VAL A 65 -5.97 8.08 -0.85
CA VAL A 65 -4.55 8.43 -0.68
C VAL A 65 -3.89 7.60 0.43
N LEU A 66 -4.52 7.44 1.59
CA LEU A 66 -3.99 6.60 2.67
C LEU A 66 -3.83 5.14 2.24
N THR A 67 -4.80 4.62 1.50
CA THR A 67 -4.76 3.26 0.95
C THR A 67 -3.61 3.10 -0.06
N LEU A 68 -3.36 4.10 -0.92
CA LEU A 68 -2.24 4.08 -1.87
C LEU A 68 -0.88 4.11 -1.15
N ILE A 69 -0.74 4.96 -0.12
CA ILE A 69 0.49 5.01 0.70
C ILE A 69 0.73 3.65 1.34
N LYS A 70 -0.30 3.06 1.95
CA LYS A 70 -0.23 1.73 2.55
C LYS A 70 0.18 0.68 1.52
N ALA A 71 -0.44 0.66 0.34
CA ALA A 71 -0.12 -0.28 -0.72
C ALA A 71 1.34 -0.15 -1.18
N TYR A 72 1.86 1.08 -1.30
CA TYR A 72 3.27 1.31 -1.58
C TYR A 72 4.19 0.70 -0.50
N TYR A 73 3.88 0.91 0.79
CA TYR A 73 4.68 0.33 1.88
C TYR A 73 4.62 -1.21 1.88
N ILE A 74 3.47 -1.82 1.55
CA ILE A 74 3.36 -3.28 1.42
C ILE A 74 4.28 -3.78 0.31
N VAL A 75 4.17 -3.20 -0.88
CA VAL A 75 4.90 -3.70 -2.04
C VAL A 75 6.40 -3.42 -1.92
N ALA A 76 6.79 -2.22 -1.45
CA ALA A 76 8.21 -1.90 -1.28
C ALA A 76 8.93 -2.77 -0.24
N PHE A 77 8.25 -3.13 0.86
CA PHE A 77 8.89 -3.79 2.01
C PHE A 77 8.47 -5.26 2.21
N PHE A 78 7.18 -5.61 2.14
CA PHE A 78 6.73 -7.00 2.32
C PHE A 78 6.92 -7.86 1.07
N MET A 79 6.86 -7.28 -0.13
CA MET A 79 7.21 -8.01 -1.37
C MET A 79 8.72 -8.00 -1.68
N HIS A 80 9.57 -7.59 -0.72
CA HIS A 80 11.04 -7.60 -0.86
C HIS A 80 11.61 -6.81 -2.05
N LEU A 81 10.80 -5.95 -2.67
CA LEU A 81 11.15 -5.25 -3.91
C LEU A 81 12.31 -4.27 -3.77
N LYS A 82 12.57 -3.76 -2.56
CA LYS A 82 13.66 -2.79 -2.31
C LYS A 82 15.07 -3.37 -2.53
N PHE A 83 15.26 -4.68 -2.41
CA PHE A 83 16.55 -5.35 -2.56
C PHE A 83 16.60 -6.34 -3.73
N GLU A 84 15.54 -6.40 -4.53
CA GLU A 84 15.33 -7.37 -5.60
C GLU A 84 15.62 -6.80 -7.00
N LYS A 85 15.56 -7.68 -8.01
CA LYS A 85 15.86 -7.39 -9.42
C LYS A 85 15.06 -6.15 -9.89
N LYS A 86 15.73 -5.18 -10.52
CA LYS A 86 15.07 -3.94 -11.02
C LYS A 86 13.90 -4.20 -11.97
N SER A 87 13.89 -5.34 -12.66
CA SER A 87 12.76 -5.77 -13.51
C SER A 87 11.46 -5.95 -12.72
N PHE A 88 11.54 -6.51 -11.51
CA PHE A 88 10.36 -6.73 -10.67
C PHE A 88 9.79 -5.41 -10.14
N ILE A 89 10.66 -4.46 -9.80
CA ILE A 89 10.28 -3.09 -9.40
C ILE A 89 9.52 -2.38 -10.52
N VAL A 90 10.01 -2.46 -11.77
CA VAL A 90 9.34 -1.83 -12.92
C VAL A 90 7.98 -2.48 -13.19
N CYS A 91 7.89 -3.81 -13.14
CA CYS A 91 6.63 -4.54 -13.32
C CYS A 91 5.59 -4.11 -12.28
N CYS A 92 5.93 -4.11 -10.98
CA CYS A 92 5.00 -3.69 -9.94
C CYS A 92 4.62 -2.20 -10.05
N SER A 93 5.58 -1.33 -10.41
CA SER A 93 5.31 0.10 -10.58
C SER A 93 4.30 0.38 -11.69
N ILE A 94 4.34 -0.38 -12.79
CA ILE A 94 3.40 -0.21 -13.89
C ILE A 94 1.97 -0.60 -13.50
N VAL A 95 1.82 -1.65 -12.67
CA VAL A 95 0.53 -2.07 -12.13
C VAL A 95 -0.06 -0.97 -11.23
N PHE A 96 0.76 -0.31 -10.40
CA PHE A 96 0.30 0.82 -9.59
C PHE A 96 -0.21 2.00 -10.42
N ILE A 97 0.48 2.33 -11.51
CA ILE A 97 0.03 3.39 -12.43
C ILE A 97 -1.32 3.01 -13.05
N PHE A 98 -1.49 1.74 -13.43
CA PHE A 98 -2.76 1.22 -13.94
C PHE A 98 -3.90 1.32 -12.92
N ILE A 99 -3.64 1.05 -11.64
CA ILE A 99 -4.64 1.18 -10.57
C ILE A 99 -5.08 2.63 -10.43
N ILE A 100 -4.15 3.59 -10.43
CA ILE A 100 -4.49 5.02 -10.34
C ILE A 100 -5.33 5.44 -11.55
N TYR A 101 -4.91 5.03 -12.74
CA TYR A 101 -5.66 5.28 -13.97
C TYR A 101 -7.08 4.68 -13.92
N PHE A 102 -7.21 3.45 -13.41
CA PHE A 102 -8.50 2.78 -13.24
C PHE A 102 -9.40 3.53 -12.25
N ILE A 103 -8.87 4.01 -11.12
CA ILE A 103 -9.65 4.82 -10.16
C ILE A 103 -10.19 6.08 -10.85
N VAL A 104 -9.37 6.76 -11.66
CA VAL A 104 -9.80 7.96 -12.40
C VAL A 104 -10.89 7.60 -13.42
N LEU A 105 -10.73 6.53 -14.19
CA LEU A 105 -11.78 6.06 -15.11
C LEU A 105 -13.08 5.76 -14.38
N MET A 106 -13.03 5.05 -13.25
CA MET A 106 -14.21 4.74 -12.45
C MET A 106 -14.89 5.99 -11.90
N LEU A 107 -14.13 7.04 -11.55
CA LEU A 107 -14.69 8.32 -11.12
C LEU A 107 -15.40 9.05 -12.27
N ILE A 108 -14.81 9.04 -13.47
CA ILE A 108 -15.41 9.68 -14.65
C ILE A 108 -16.69 8.95 -15.09
N GLU A 109 -16.62 7.63 -15.23
CA GLU A 109 -17.78 6.81 -15.61
C GLU A 109 -18.87 6.86 -14.54
N GLY A 110 -18.49 6.90 -13.26
CA GLY A 110 -19.42 7.06 -12.15
C GLY A 110 -20.17 8.41 -12.19
N ASP A 111 -19.45 9.50 -12.45
CA ASP A 111 -20.04 10.84 -12.59
C ASP A 111 -20.94 10.96 -13.83
N TYR A 112 -20.52 10.36 -14.95
CA TYR A 112 -21.32 10.30 -16.17
C TYR A 112 -22.63 9.54 -15.95
N LEU A 113 -22.58 8.39 -15.28
CA LEU A 113 -23.77 7.63 -14.90
C LEU A 113 -24.66 8.43 -13.95
N LEU A 114 -24.11 9.05 -12.90
CA LEU A 114 -24.90 9.87 -11.97
C LEU A 114 -25.72 10.95 -12.69
N THR A 115 -25.17 11.53 -13.75
CA THR A 115 -25.79 12.64 -14.49
C THR A 115 -26.75 12.17 -15.59
N HIS A 116 -26.50 11.01 -16.22
CA HIS A 116 -27.23 10.55 -17.41
C HIS A 116 -28.09 9.31 -17.17
N PHE A 117 -28.12 8.75 -15.96
CA PHE A 117 -29.04 7.66 -15.62
C PHE A 117 -30.46 8.22 -15.52
N GLN A 118 -31.12 8.31 -16.67
CA GLN A 118 -32.48 8.84 -16.78
C GLN A 118 -33.45 7.97 -15.98
N GLU A 119 -34.37 8.62 -15.27
CA GLU A 119 -35.51 7.96 -14.65
C GLU A 119 -36.35 7.28 -15.74
N HIS A 120 -36.34 5.95 -15.74
CA HIS A 120 -37.24 5.21 -16.61
C HIS A 120 -38.65 5.32 -16.01
N PRO A 121 -39.70 5.60 -16.80
CA PRO A 121 -41.07 5.74 -16.28
C PRO A 121 -41.60 4.50 -15.52
N VAL A 122 -40.95 3.35 -15.68
CA VAL A 122 -41.24 2.08 -14.97
C VAL A 122 -40.36 1.88 -13.72
N TYR A 123 -39.18 2.50 -13.66
CA TYR A 123 -38.23 2.43 -12.54
C TYR A 123 -37.70 3.83 -12.22
N PRO A 124 -38.49 4.65 -11.52
CA PRO A 124 -38.05 5.96 -11.08
C PRO A 124 -36.88 5.81 -10.11
N ASN A 125 -35.81 6.59 -10.33
CA ASN A 125 -34.74 6.72 -9.34
C ASN A 125 -35.28 7.60 -8.19
N LYS A 126 -34.97 7.25 -6.94
CA LYS A 126 -35.35 8.04 -5.76
C LYS A 126 -34.12 8.71 -5.19
#